data_AF-A0A821Z7T3-F1
#
_entry.id   AF-A0A821Z7T3-F1
#
_cell.length_a   1.000
_cell.length_b   1.000
_cell.length_c   1.000
_cell.angle_alpha   90.00
_cell.angle_beta   90.00
_cell.angle_gamma   90.00
#
_symmetry.space_group_name_H-M   'P 1'
#
loop_
_entity.id
_entity.type
_entity.pdbx_description
1 polymer ?
#
loop_
_entity_poly.entity_id
_entity_poly.type
_entity_poly.pdbx_seq_one_letter_code
_entity_poly.pdbx_strand_id
1 'polypeptide(L)'
;HNRILKLPENIHHIKDLKVEDQVPLASFIDFSPEFAAGWEETYQHEGTSGYFEIWLARYEEMLRLPRAEKYRQAFKQRISTLLDAMVNNLELRKLCYDKARDVVATSHDGILFALFEMEIKQVEQRIIEAQLSDEKVRQEVERVFNFYRLQELALLCAQKGSYKNNATAEEAIVDAQETVLFFYISPENTLEMPLDHDVPCFMYQPDMALANHHDVAKAVVQIRREKIQLGPDYLINFVLDKEYWIKYLSKHYANFITEHTQVFVDQMEEIEAKKDKINEYDYLIQMNALVAEKNQSERKLYYQLTKNIVAD
;
A
#
# COMPACT_ATOMS: atom_id res chain seq x y z
N HIS A 1 -2.50 18.71 -13.97
CA HIS A 1 -3.13 19.53 -12.91
C HIS A 1 -3.10 18.70 -11.63
N ASN A 2 -2.01 18.80 -10.87
CA ASN A 2 -1.78 17.99 -9.67
C ASN A 2 -2.40 18.71 -8.48
N ARG A 3 -3.55 18.22 -7.98
CA ARG A 3 -4.06 18.57 -6.66
C ARG A 3 -3.68 17.45 -5.71
N ILE A 4 -2.49 17.55 -5.14
CA ILE A 4 -2.14 16.84 -3.91
C ILE A 4 -2.99 17.51 -2.82
N LEU A 5 -3.95 16.76 -2.28
CA LEU A 5 -4.71 17.20 -1.10
C LEU A 5 -3.69 17.33 0.05
N LYS A 6 -3.32 18.57 0.39
CA LYS A 6 -2.54 18.85 1.59
C LYS A 6 -3.42 18.50 2.80
N LEU A 7 -2.93 17.59 3.65
CA LEU A 7 -3.47 17.34 4.98
C LEU A 7 -3.42 18.65 5.79
N PRO A 8 -4.48 19.03 6.54
CA PRO A 8 -4.46 20.23 7.37
C PRO A 8 -3.50 20.08 8.56
N GLU A 9 -2.76 21.14 8.88
CA GLU A 9 -1.75 21.21 9.97
C GLU A 9 -2.33 21.18 11.40
N ASN A 10 -3.59 20.79 11.59
CA ASN A 10 -4.26 20.84 12.90
C ASN A 10 -4.27 19.48 13.61
N ILE A 11 -3.09 18.92 13.88
CA ILE A 11 -2.93 17.81 14.84
C ILE A 11 -2.68 18.43 16.23
N HIS A 12 -3.72 18.98 16.85
CA HIS A 12 -3.59 19.63 18.17
C HIS A 12 -4.49 19.05 19.28
N HIS A 13 -5.14 17.91 19.06
CA HIS A 13 -5.92 17.24 20.11
C HIS A 13 -5.36 15.88 20.60
N ILE A 14 -4.16 15.49 20.17
CA ILE A 14 -3.46 14.31 20.71
C ILE A 14 -2.50 14.74 21.83
N LYS A 15 -3.02 15.34 22.90
CA LYS A 15 -2.22 15.60 24.12
C LYS A 15 -2.64 14.77 25.34
N ASP A 16 -3.77 14.05 25.26
CA ASP A 16 -4.37 13.42 26.42
C ASP A 16 -4.53 11.88 26.34
N LEU A 17 -4.00 11.22 25.31
CA LEU A 17 -3.78 9.77 25.37
C LEU A 17 -2.55 9.51 26.23
N LYS A 18 -2.77 9.44 27.54
CA LYS A 18 -1.73 9.02 28.48
C LYS A 18 -1.29 7.59 28.14
N VAL A 19 -0.01 7.44 27.84
CA VAL A 19 0.72 6.17 27.70
C VAL A 19 0.91 5.50 29.07
N GLU A 20 -0.07 5.61 29.98
CA GLU A 20 0.06 5.13 31.37
C GLU A 20 -0.62 3.77 31.62
N ASP A 21 -1.36 3.24 30.64
CA ASP A 21 -1.91 1.88 30.71
C ASP A 21 -1.17 0.96 29.72
N GLN A 22 0.09 0.66 30.02
CA GLN A 22 0.78 -0.49 29.42
C GLN A 22 0.12 -1.76 29.96
N VAL A 23 -0.93 -2.21 29.30
CA VAL A 23 -1.51 -3.51 29.61
C VAL A 23 -0.64 -4.57 28.92
N PRO A 24 -0.08 -5.56 29.65
CA PRO A 24 0.78 -6.56 29.05
C PRO A 24 0.04 -7.33 27.96
N LEU A 25 0.56 -7.35 26.72
CA LEU A 25 -0.10 -8.03 25.59
C LEU A 25 -0.37 -9.53 25.83
N ALA A 26 0.33 -10.15 26.77
CA ALA A 26 0.08 -11.51 27.24
C ALA A 26 -1.35 -11.72 27.78
N SER A 27 -2.08 -10.66 28.13
CA SER A 27 -3.49 -10.75 28.54
C SER A 27 -4.49 -10.52 27.40
N PHE A 28 -4.05 -10.15 26.20
CA PHE A 28 -4.96 -9.68 25.16
C PHE A 28 -5.49 -10.80 24.28
N ILE A 29 -4.77 -11.88 24.02
CA ILE A 29 -5.22 -12.87 23.04
C ILE A 29 -4.73 -14.27 23.43
N ASP A 30 -5.60 -15.28 23.34
CA ASP A 30 -5.21 -16.69 23.16
C ASP A 30 -4.50 -16.81 21.80
N PHE A 31 -3.27 -16.29 21.74
CA PHE A 31 -2.31 -16.61 20.70
C PHE A 31 -1.45 -17.76 21.20
N SER A 32 -0.89 -18.52 20.28
CA SER A 32 0.03 -19.59 20.67
C SER A 32 1.25 -18.98 21.39
N PRO A 33 1.89 -19.71 22.32
CA PRO A 33 3.08 -19.21 23.03
C PRO A 33 4.20 -18.72 22.08
N GLU A 34 4.30 -19.29 20.88
CA GLU A 34 5.26 -18.91 19.85
C GLU A 34 5.02 -17.47 19.34
N PHE A 35 3.75 -17.06 19.22
CA PHE A 35 3.36 -15.71 18.83
C PHE A 35 3.73 -14.68 19.90
N ALA A 36 3.49 -14.99 21.18
CA ALA A 36 3.82 -14.10 22.28
C ALA A 36 5.34 -13.84 22.36
N ALA A 37 6.14 -14.87 22.11
CA ALA A 37 7.60 -14.77 22.08
C ALA A 37 8.12 -13.92 20.89
N GLY A 38 7.60 -14.12 19.68
CA GLY A 38 7.97 -13.30 18.52
C GLY A 38 7.52 -11.83 18.64
N TRP A 39 6.41 -11.59 19.35
CA TRP A 39 5.96 -10.24 19.66
C TRP A 39 6.82 -9.55 20.74
N GLU A 40 7.20 -10.24 21.81
CA GLU A 40 8.14 -9.68 22.80
C GLU A 40 9.48 -9.29 22.16
N GLU A 41 9.96 -10.07 21.18
CA GLU A 41 11.17 -9.75 20.43
C GLU A 41 10.98 -8.49 19.56
N THR A 42 9.87 -8.38 18.82
CA THR A 42 9.54 -7.18 18.03
C THR A 42 9.32 -5.94 18.89
N TYR A 43 8.79 -6.10 20.11
CA TYR A 43 8.51 -5.04 21.06
C TYR A 43 9.77 -4.33 21.57
N GLN A 44 10.89 -5.06 21.68
CA GLN A 44 12.15 -4.54 22.19
C GLN A 44 13.00 -3.79 21.15
N HIS A 45 12.57 -3.75 19.89
CA HIS A 45 13.30 -3.05 18.83
C HIS A 45 12.89 -1.57 18.69
N GLU A 46 13.84 -0.72 18.30
CA GLU A 46 13.59 0.69 18.02
C GLU A 46 12.41 0.89 17.05
N GLY A 47 11.48 1.76 17.42
CA GLY A 47 10.34 2.15 16.59
C GLY A 47 8.98 1.60 17.04
N THR A 48 8.89 0.87 18.16
CA THR A 48 7.59 0.51 18.73
C THR A 48 6.71 1.74 18.95
N SER A 49 5.55 1.72 18.31
CA SER A 49 4.58 2.80 18.34
C SER A 49 3.42 2.35 19.22
N GLY A 50 3.14 3.04 20.33
CA GLY A 50 1.95 2.78 21.15
C GLY A 50 0.64 2.82 20.34
N TYR A 51 0.65 3.48 19.17
CA TYR A 51 -0.47 3.44 18.22
C TYR A 51 -0.74 2.04 17.64
N PHE A 52 0.28 1.20 17.45
CA PHE A 52 0.09 -0.17 16.98
C PHE A 52 -0.55 -1.06 18.04
N GLU A 53 -0.22 -0.84 19.31
CA GLU A 53 -0.88 -1.53 20.44
C GLU A 53 -2.36 -1.12 20.54
N ILE A 54 -2.65 0.18 20.41
CA ILE A 54 -4.02 0.68 20.38
C ILE A 54 -4.79 0.08 19.20
N TRP A 55 -4.17 0.01 18.02
CA TRP A 55 -4.77 -0.61 16.85
C TRP A 55 -5.06 -2.10 17.08
N LEU A 56 -4.11 -2.87 17.64
CA LEU A 56 -4.30 -4.29 17.99
C LEU A 56 -5.44 -4.49 18.99
N ALA A 57 -5.51 -3.65 20.04
CA ALA A 57 -6.58 -3.73 21.04
C ALA A 57 -7.96 -3.49 20.39
N ARG A 58 -8.09 -2.48 19.55
CA ARG A 58 -9.35 -2.21 18.83
C ARG A 58 -9.70 -3.29 17.80
N TYR A 59 -8.70 -3.87 17.13
CA TYR A 59 -8.89 -5.02 16.27
C TYR A 59 -9.45 -6.21 17.04
N GLU A 60 -8.97 -6.44 18.25
CA GLU A 60 -9.48 -7.49 19.12
C GLU A 60 -10.93 -7.24 19.57
N GLU A 61 -11.25 -6.01 19.98
CA GLU A 61 -12.63 -5.61 20.31
C GLU A 61 -13.58 -5.89 19.16
N MET A 62 -13.16 -5.61 17.93
CA MET A 62 -13.90 -5.93 16.72
C MET A 62 -14.09 -7.44 16.54
N LEU A 63 -13.11 -8.29 16.86
CA LEU A 63 -13.25 -9.75 16.79
C LEU A 63 -14.21 -10.34 17.83
N ARG A 64 -14.48 -9.62 18.93
CA ARG A 64 -15.47 -10.03 19.95
C ARG A 64 -16.91 -9.77 19.51
N LEU A 65 -17.13 -9.07 18.40
CA LEU A 65 -18.47 -8.79 17.90
C LEU A 65 -19.16 -10.09 17.39
N PRO A 66 -20.47 -10.27 17.64
CA PRO A 66 -21.19 -11.47 17.20
C PRO A 66 -21.10 -11.78 15.70
N ARG A 67 -21.06 -10.74 14.86
CA ARG A 67 -20.90 -10.87 13.40
C ARG A 67 -19.52 -11.35 12.95
N ALA A 68 -18.49 -11.15 13.77
CA ALA A 68 -17.13 -11.57 13.50
C ALA A 68 -16.91 -13.05 13.84
N GLU A 69 -17.84 -13.68 14.58
CA GLU A 69 -17.72 -15.05 15.10
C GLU A 69 -17.29 -16.05 14.03
N LYS A 70 -17.99 -16.05 12.88
CA LYS A 70 -17.74 -16.99 11.78
C LYS A 70 -16.40 -16.77 11.05
N TYR A 71 -15.73 -15.63 11.28
CA TYR A 71 -14.49 -15.24 10.62
C TYR A 71 -13.30 -15.12 11.57
N ARG A 72 -13.54 -15.24 12.88
CA ARG A 72 -12.56 -14.94 13.93
C ARG A 72 -11.24 -15.68 13.76
N GLN A 73 -11.28 -16.97 13.43
CA GLN A 73 -10.06 -17.78 13.27
C GLN A 73 -9.21 -17.31 12.09
N ALA A 74 -9.83 -17.01 10.96
CA ALA A 74 -9.11 -16.53 9.80
C ALA A 74 -8.51 -15.13 10.03
N PHE A 75 -9.23 -14.24 10.73
CA PHE A 75 -8.70 -12.95 11.14
C PHE A 75 -7.48 -13.07 12.07
N LYS A 76 -7.53 -13.98 13.06
CA LYS A 76 -6.36 -14.30 13.90
C LYS A 76 -5.18 -14.79 13.06
N GLN A 77 -5.43 -15.67 12.09
CA GLN A 77 -4.38 -16.19 11.21
C GLN A 77 -3.74 -15.08 10.35
N ARG A 78 -4.54 -14.13 9.85
CA ARG A 78 -4.06 -12.98 9.08
C ARG A 78 -3.11 -12.11 9.90
N ILE A 79 -3.50 -11.76 11.14
CA ILE A 79 -2.64 -11.01 12.06
C ILE A 79 -1.38 -11.78 12.42
N SER A 80 -1.47 -13.08 12.69
CA SER A 80 -0.29 -13.93 12.94
C SER A 80 0.68 -13.87 11.78
N THR A 81 0.18 -14.06 10.56
CA THR A 81 0.99 -14.02 9.33
C THR A 81 1.69 -12.68 9.14
N LEU A 82 1.01 -11.57 9.46
CA LEU A 82 1.59 -10.23 9.38
C LEU A 82 2.70 -10.05 10.44
N LEU A 83 2.44 -10.47 11.68
CA LEU A 83 3.37 -10.32 12.78
C LEU A 83 4.61 -11.19 12.62
N ASP A 84 4.46 -12.43 12.16
CA ASP A 84 5.58 -13.32 11.82
C ASP A 84 6.50 -12.67 10.78
N ALA A 85 5.92 -11.98 9.78
CA ALA A 85 6.72 -11.26 8.78
C ALA A 85 7.38 -10.00 9.35
N MET A 86 6.80 -9.37 10.36
CA MET A 86 7.36 -8.21 11.06
C MET A 86 8.56 -8.58 11.96
N VAL A 87 8.66 -9.82 12.45
CA VAL A 87 9.73 -10.25 13.36
C VAL A 87 11.12 -9.87 12.83
N ASN A 88 11.40 -10.23 11.58
CA ASN A 88 12.71 -10.07 10.98
C ASN A 88 12.79 -8.91 9.96
N ASN A 89 11.72 -8.12 9.81
CA ASN A 89 11.66 -7.06 8.79
C ASN A 89 11.39 -5.68 9.43
N LEU A 90 12.47 -4.92 9.66
CA LEU A 90 12.40 -3.59 10.26
C LEU A 90 11.61 -2.59 9.39
N GLU A 91 11.74 -2.65 8.07
CA GLU A 91 11.03 -1.74 7.15
C GLU A 91 9.53 -2.01 7.17
N LEU A 92 9.13 -3.29 7.16
CA LEU A 92 7.73 -3.70 7.31
C LEU A 92 7.17 -3.24 8.67
N ARG A 93 7.93 -3.38 9.76
CA ARG A 93 7.52 -2.88 11.08
C ARG A 93 7.20 -1.39 11.04
N LYS A 94 8.12 -0.56 10.51
CA LYS A 94 7.91 0.88 10.40
C LYS A 94 6.67 1.22 9.59
N LEU A 95 6.48 0.58 8.43
CA LEU A 95 5.31 0.76 7.57
C LEU A 95 4.00 0.41 8.30
N CYS A 96 3.97 -0.72 9.02
CA CYS A 96 2.80 -1.14 9.80
C CYS A 96 2.52 -0.17 10.97
N TYR A 97 3.55 0.33 11.64
CA TYR A 97 3.40 1.29 12.73
C TYR A 97 2.89 2.65 12.25
N ASP A 98 3.38 3.14 11.11
CA ASP A 98 2.87 4.34 10.47
C ASP A 98 1.40 4.17 10.08
N LYS A 99 1.04 3.02 9.50
CA LYS A 99 -0.35 2.70 9.15
C LYS A 99 -1.28 2.60 10.34
N ALA A 100 -0.83 2.00 11.44
CA ALA A 100 -1.61 1.95 12.67
C ALA A 100 -1.86 3.36 13.23
N ARG A 101 -0.83 4.23 13.24
CA ARG A 101 -0.95 5.62 13.67
C ARG A 101 -2.03 6.38 12.91
N ASP A 102 -2.10 6.20 11.59
CA ASP A 102 -3.06 6.91 10.74
C ASP A 102 -4.52 6.49 11.00
N VAL A 103 -4.74 5.35 11.67
CA VAL A 103 -6.04 4.70 11.86
C VAL A 103 -6.55 4.77 13.30
N VAL A 104 -5.72 5.16 14.29
CA VAL A 104 -6.18 5.28 15.68
C VAL A 104 -7.33 6.28 15.88
N ALA A 105 -7.54 7.19 14.92
CA ALA A 105 -8.66 8.13 14.91
C ALA A 105 -9.90 7.68 14.10
N THR A 106 -9.88 6.53 13.42
CA THR A 106 -10.95 6.13 12.48
C THR A 106 -11.94 5.11 13.06
N SER A 107 -13.02 4.83 12.31
CA SER A 107 -14.08 3.86 12.65
C SER A 107 -13.55 2.41 12.73
N HIS A 108 -14.36 1.48 13.25
CA HIS A 108 -13.99 0.05 13.29
C HIS A 108 -13.66 -0.51 11.90
N ASP A 109 -14.31 0.00 10.86
CA ASP A 109 -14.05 -0.36 9.46
C ASP A 109 -12.69 0.19 8.98
N GLY A 110 -12.24 1.32 9.52
CA GLY A 110 -10.86 1.82 9.33
C GLY A 110 -9.79 0.87 9.86
N ILE A 111 -10.07 0.09 10.91
CA ILE A 111 -9.14 -0.90 11.48
C ILE A 111 -8.91 -2.06 10.50
N LEU A 112 -9.99 -2.59 9.92
CA LEU A 112 -9.92 -3.63 8.89
C LEU A 112 -9.21 -3.12 7.64
N PHE A 113 -9.51 -1.89 7.23
CA PHE A 113 -8.83 -1.26 6.10
C PHE A 113 -7.32 -1.16 6.35
N ALA A 114 -6.90 -0.78 7.55
CA ALA A 114 -5.48 -0.75 7.92
C ALA A 114 -4.82 -2.12 7.82
N LEU A 115 -5.50 -3.18 8.28
CA LEU A 115 -4.99 -4.55 8.15
C LEU A 115 -4.72 -4.87 6.67
N PHE A 116 -5.66 -4.58 5.79
CA PHE A 116 -5.47 -4.81 4.37
C PHE A 116 -4.29 -4.02 3.79
N GLU A 117 -4.13 -2.75 4.16
CA GLU A 117 -2.96 -1.97 3.72
C GLU A 117 -1.64 -2.55 4.24
N MET A 118 -1.60 -3.04 5.48
CA MET A 118 -0.43 -3.69 6.07
C MET A 118 -0.09 -5.00 5.37
N GLU A 119 -1.09 -5.83 5.04
CA GLU A 119 -0.90 -7.07 4.26
C GLU A 119 -0.34 -6.79 2.87
N ILE A 120 -0.72 -5.68 2.25
CA ILE A 120 -0.13 -5.26 0.97
C ILE A 120 1.33 -4.87 1.15
N LYS A 121 1.67 -4.14 2.22
CA LYS A 121 3.07 -3.85 2.54
C LYS A 121 3.88 -5.11 2.80
N GLN A 122 3.29 -6.12 3.42
CA GLN A 122 3.91 -7.42 3.59
C GLN A 122 4.20 -8.08 2.22
N VAL A 123 3.24 -8.07 1.29
CA VAL A 123 3.44 -8.62 -0.06
C VAL A 123 4.50 -7.83 -0.85
N GLU A 124 4.43 -6.50 -0.83
CA GLU A 124 5.41 -5.62 -1.47
C GLU A 124 6.83 -5.89 -0.94
N GLN A 125 7.00 -6.04 0.37
CA GLN A 125 8.29 -6.39 0.98
C GLN A 125 8.75 -7.79 0.61
N ARG A 126 7.84 -8.77 0.57
CA ARG A 126 8.16 -10.13 0.12
C ARG A 126 8.69 -10.13 -1.32
N ILE A 127 8.08 -9.34 -2.21
CA ILE A 127 8.57 -9.18 -3.60
C ILE A 127 10.00 -8.64 -3.58
N ILE A 128 10.28 -7.57 -2.82
CA ILE A 128 11.62 -6.98 -2.73
C ILE A 128 12.64 -7.96 -2.15
N GLU A 129 12.27 -8.71 -1.11
CA GLU A 129 13.21 -9.47 -0.29
C GLU A 129 13.49 -10.87 -0.80
N ALA A 130 12.47 -11.59 -1.24
CA ALA A 130 12.59 -12.99 -1.58
C ALA A 130 13.16 -13.18 -3.00
N GLN A 131 13.92 -14.27 -3.17
CA GLN A 131 14.30 -14.78 -4.49
C GLN A 131 13.14 -15.62 -5.05
N LEU A 132 12.08 -14.93 -5.46
CA LEU A 132 10.94 -15.54 -6.11
C LEU A 132 11.25 -15.81 -7.59
N SER A 133 10.64 -16.82 -8.17
CA SER A 133 10.62 -16.96 -9.63
C SER A 133 9.81 -15.83 -10.26
N ASP A 134 10.11 -15.47 -11.52
CA ASP A 134 9.36 -14.43 -12.25
C ASP A 134 7.84 -14.71 -12.25
N GLU A 135 7.45 -15.98 -12.43
CA GLU A 135 6.05 -16.42 -12.30
C GLU A 135 5.44 -16.04 -10.95
N LYS A 136 6.16 -16.30 -9.86
CA LYS A 136 5.67 -16.01 -8.52
C LYS A 136 5.65 -14.51 -8.24
N VAL A 137 6.62 -13.76 -8.75
CA VAL A 137 6.62 -12.28 -8.71
C VAL A 137 5.42 -11.73 -9.45
N ARG A 138 5.12 -12.22 -10.65
CA ARG A 138 3.95 -11.81 -11.44
C ARG A 138 2.65 -12.02 -10.66
N GLN A 139 2.46 -13.20 -10.07
CA GLN A 139 1.27 -13.50 -9.25
C GLN A 139 1.12 -12.55 -8.05
N GLU A 140 2.21 -12.26 -7.34
CA GLU A 140 2.16 -11.32 -6.20
C GLU A 140 1.92 -9.87 -6.67
N VAL A 141 2.47 -9.47 -7.82
CA VAL A 141 2.21 -8.17 -8.46
C VAL A 141 0.74 -8.04 -8.87
N GLU A 142 0.14 -9.06 -9.47
CA GLU A 142 -1.28 -9.10 -9.80
C GLU A 142 -2.16 -9.00 -8.55
N ARG A 143 -1.78 -9.72 -7.48
CA ARG A 143 -2.47 -9.64 -6.19
C ARG A 143 -2.47 -8.22 -5.64
N VAL A 144 -1.30 -7.58 -5.62
CA VAL A 144 -1.16 -6.18 -5.18
C VAL A 144 -2.01 -5.26 -6.05
N PHE A 145 -1.91 -5.41 -7.37
CA PHE A 145 -2.68 -4.61 -8.32
C PHE A 145 -4.20 -4.72 -8.15
N ASN A 146 -4.72 -5.94 -7.95
CA ASN A 146 -6.15 -6.15 -7.75
C ASN A 146 -6.65 -5.48 -6.46
N PHE A 147 -5.84 -5.48 -5.41
CA PHE A 147 -6.16 -4.74 -4.20
C PHE A 147 -6.22 -3.22 -4.44
N TYR A 148 -5.25 -2.66 -5.14
CA TYR A 148 -5.27 -1.23 -5.46
C TYR A 148 -6.46 -0.85 -6.36
N ARG A 149 -6.87 -1.72 -7.30
CA ARG A 149 -8.09 -1.52 -8.10
C ARG A 149 -9.35 -1.48 -7.22
N LEU A 150 -9.40 -2.27 -6.16
CA LEU A 150 -10.50 -2.20 -5.20
C LEU A 150 -10.48 -0.88 -4.41
N GLN A 151 -9.31 -0.42 -3.98
CA GLN A 151 -9.20 0.90 -3.32
C GLN A 151 -9.65 2.03 -4.26
N GLU A 152 -9.23 1.99 -5.52
CA GLU A 152 -9.64 2.96 -6.54
C GLU A 152 -11.14 2.92 -6.79
N LEU A 153 -11.74 1.73 -6.90
CA LEU A 153 -13.19 1.56 -7.00
C LEU A 153 -13.90 2.25 -5.84
N ALA A 154 -13.43 2.03 -4.62
CA ALA A 154 -14.05 2.60 -3.43
C ALA A 154 -13.88 4.12 -3.34
N LEU A 155 -12.72 4.65 -3.70
CA LEU A 155 -12.50 6.09 -3.79
C LEU A 155 -13.44 6.73 -4.83
N LEU A 156 -13.59 6.12 -6.01
CA LEU A 156 -14.50 6.61 -7.06
C LEU A 156 -15.96 6.57 -6.61
N CYS A 157 -16.33 5.58 -5.80
CA CYS A 157 -17.67 5.47 -5.22
C CYS A 157 -17.91 6.50 -4.12
N ALA A 158 -16.98 6.64 -3.18
CA ALA A 158 -17.08 7.58 -2.06
C ALA A 158 -17.02 9.04 -2.51
N GLN A 159 -16.21 9.39 -3.50
CA GLN A 159 -16.22 10.73 -4.09
C GLN A 159 -17.59 11.10 -4.66
N LYS A 160 -18.30 10.13 -5.27
CA LYS A 160 -19.63 10.33 -5.83
C LYS A 160 -20.72 10.34 -4.75
N GLY A 161 -20.61 9.52 -3.71
CA GLY A 161 -21.50 9.51 -2.55
C GLY A 161 -21.40 10.81 -1.74
N SER A 162 -20.16 11.21 -1.43
CA SER A 162 -19.83 12.43 -0.68
C SER A 162 -20.28 13.70 -1.39
N TYR A 163 -20.11 13.78 -2.73
CA TYR A 163 -20.60 14.92 -3.52
C TYR A 163 -22.13 15.03 -3.50
N LYS A 164 -22.85 13.90 -3.46
CA LYS A 164 -24.33 13.92 -3.37
C LYS A 164 -24.82 14.37 -1.99
N ASN A 165 -24.04 14.13 -0.95
CA ASN A 165 -24.45 14.33 0.44
C ASN A 165 -23.81 15.55 1.13
N ASN A 166 -23.05 16.39 0.41
CA ASN A 166 -22.29 17.51 0.96
C ASN A 166 -21.38 17.11 2.13
N ALA A 167 -20.82 15.90 2.08
CA ALA A 167 -19.96 15.38 3.13
C ALA A 167 -18.63 16.15 3.19
N THR A 168 -18.07 16.27 4.39
CA THR A 168 -16.71 16.77 4.62
C THR A 168 -15.67 15.81 4.02
N ALA A 169 -14.43 16.29 3.83
CA ALA A 169 -13.35 15.45 3.30
C ALA A 169 -13.04 14.24 4.21
N GLU A 170 -13.23 14.38 5.52
CA GLU A 170 -13.03 13.29 6.50
C GLU A 170 -14.14 12.23 6.38
N GLU A 171 -15.41 12.66 6.28
CA GLU A 171 -16.54 11.75 6.06
C GLU A 171 -16.41 11.00 4.74
N ALA A 172 -15.87 11.64 3.70
CA ALA A 172 -15.60 11.00 2.41
C ALA A 172 -14.53 9.89 2.48
N ILE A 173 -13.56 10.01 3.40
CA ILE A 173 -12.53 9.00 3.61
C ILE A 173 -13.09 7.80 4.38
N VAL A 174 -13.89 8.05 5.42
CA VAL A 174 -14.56 6.97 6.18
C VAL A 174 -15.52 6.20 5.29
N ASP A 175 -16.32 6.91 4.48
CA ASP A 175 -17.21 6.31 3.49
C ASP A 175 -16.43 5.48 2.45
N ALA A 176 -15.25 5.92 2.02
CA ALA A 176 -14.39 5.14 1.14
C ALA A 176 -13.93 3.83 1.79
N GLN A 177 -13.56 3.84 3.07
CA GLN A 177 -13.14 2.64 3.79
C GLN A 177 -14.28 1.64 3.93
N GLU A 178 -15.47 2.11 4.34
CA GLU A 178 -16.68 1.29 4.43
C GLU A 178 -17.07 0.71 3.07
N THR A 179 -16.95 1.53 2.02
CA THR A 179 -17.20 1.14 0.64
C THR A 179 -16.20 0.08 0.13
N VAL A 180 -14.91 0.16 0.49
CA VAL A 180 -13.92 -0.90 0.19
C VAL A 180 -14.38 -2.23 0.80
N LEU A 181 -14.74 -2.21 2.07
CA LEU A 181 -15.14 -3.42 2.79
C LEU A 181 -16.44 -4.01 2.22
N PHE A 182 -17.43 -3.16 1.92
CA PHE A 182 -18.68 -3.57 1.28
C PHE A 182 -18.43 -4.37 0.00
N PHE A 183 -17.52 -3.88 -0.86
CA PHE A 183 -17.22 -4.52 -2.13
C PHE A 183 -16.29 -5.72 -2.02
N TYR A 184 -15.44 -5.76 -1.00
CA TYR A 184 -14.66 -6.95 -0.69
C TYR A 184 -15.55 -8.15 -0.33
N ILE A 185 -16.68 -7.89 0.32
CA ILE A 185 -17.60 -8.92 0.84
C ILE A 185 -18.66 -9.34 -0.19
N SER A 186 -18.94 -8.51 -1.21
CA SER A 186 -19.92 -8.79 -2.27
C SER A 186 -19.27 -8.92 -3.66
N PRO A 187 -18.48 -9.99 -3.91
CA PRO A 187 -17.67 -10.15 -5.13
C PRO A 187 -18.46 -10.44 -6.40
N GLU A 188 -19.74 -10.82 -6.30
CA GLU A 188 -20.55 -11.32 -7.42
C GLU A 188 -20.77 -10.30 -8.55
N ASN A 189 -20.42 -9.02 -8.37
CA ASN A 189 -20.60 -7.97 -9.38
C ASN A 189 -19.36 -7.10 -9.66
N THR A 190 -18.19 -7.42 -9.10
CA THR A 190 -17.07 -6.47 -8.99
C THR A 190 -15.81 -6.97 -9.71
N LEU A 191 -15.58 -6.42 -10.90
CA LEU A 191 -14.26 -6.32 -11.54
C LEU A 191 -13.46 -7.62 -11.85
N GLU A 192 -14.06 -8.81 -11.93
CA GLU A 192 -13.31 -10.07 -12.22
C GLU A 192 -11.99 -10.13 -11.41
N MET A 193 -12.02 -9.64 -10.17
CA MET A 193 -10.81 -9.59 -9.38
C MET A 193 -10.60 -10.99 -8.84
N PRO A 194 -9.48 -11.67 -9.14
CA PRO A 194 -9.01 -12.77 -8.32
C PRO A 194 -8.46 -12.15 -7.04
N LEU A 195 -9.35 -11.51 -6.27
CA LEU A 195 -9.13 -11.48 -4.83
C LEU A 195 -9.36 -12.93 -4.46
N ASP A 196 -8.38 -13.60 -3.86
CA ASP A 196 -8.63 -14.89 -3.22
C ASP A 196 -9.87 -14.68 -2.34
N HIS A 197 -11.03 -15.19 -2.80
CA HIS A 197 -12.34 -14.98 -2.18
C HIS A 197 -12.41 -15.63 -0.78
N ASP A 198 -11.30 -16.21 -0.35
CA ASP A 198 -11.05 -16.87 0.92
C ASP A 198 -10.53 -15.92 2.02
N VAL A 199 -10.25 -14.65 1.73
CA VAL A 199 -9.87 -13.70 2.78
C VAL A 199 -11.12 -13.21 3.51
N PRO A 200 -11.32 -13.54 4.79
CA PRO A 200 -12.61 -13.28 5.40
C PRO A 200 -12.77 -11.81 5.77
N CYS A 201 -13.96 -11.27 5.53
CA CYS A 201 -14.28 -9.87 5.77
C CYS A 201 -15.75 -9.72 6.18
N PHE A 202 -16.05 -8.70 6.99
CA PHE A 202 -17.40 -8.25 7.31
C PHE A 202 -17.39 -6.74 7.50
N MET A 203 -18.55 -6.09 7.36
CA MET A 203 -18.68 -4.66 7.67
C MET A 203 -19.22 -4.43 9.08
N TYR A 204 -18.62 -3.46 9.77
CA TYR A 204 -19.15 -2.97 11.03
C TYR A 204 -20.45 -2.17 10.83
N GLN A 205 -20.60 -1.44 9.73
CA GLN A 205 -21.83 -0.69 9.46
C GLN A 205 -22.20 -0.73 7.97
N PRO A 206 -22.87 -1.80 7.48
CA PRO A 206 -23.22 -1.92 6.07
C PRO A 206 -24.18 -0.82 5.58
N ASP A 207 -24.99 -0.25 6.47
CA ASP A 207 -25.94 0.82 6.15
C ASP A 207 -25.32 2.22 6.15
N MET A 208 -24.04 2.36 6.51
CA MET A 208 -23.34 3.67 6.57
C MET A 208 -22.59 4.00 5.28
N ALA A 209 -22.34 3.01 4.42
CA ALA A 209 -21.78 3.25 3.10
C ALA A 209 -22.75 4.08 2.25
N LEU A 210 -22.32 5.28 1.86
CA LEU A 210 -23.08 6.22 1.05
C LEU A 210 -23.11 5.82 -0.44
N ALA A 211 -22.26 4.88 -0.83
CA ALA A 211 -22.21 4.33 -2.18
C ALA A 211 -23.29 3.26 -2.41
N ASN A 212 -24.23 3.53 -3.34
CA ASN A 212 -25.22 2.53 -3.78
C ASN A 212 -24.71 1.72 -4.99
N HIS A 213 -25.36 0.59 -5.30
CA HIS A 213 -25.02 -0.30 -6.42
C HIS A 213 -24.84 0.38 -7.79
N HIS A 214 -25.54 1.49 -8.07
CA HIS A 214 -25.40 2.21 -9.35
C HIS A 214 -24.10 3.00 -9.44
N ASP A 215 -23.64 3.58 -8.33
CA ASP A 215 -22.36 4.30 -8.27
C ASP A 215 -21.19 3.32 -8.52
N VAL A 216 -21.33 2.09 -8.04
CA VAL A 216 -20.42 0.95 -8.28
C VAL A 216 -20.38 0.58 -9.75
N ALA A 217 -21.54 0.34 -10.36
CA ALA A 217 -21.61 -0.04 -11.77
C ALA A 217 -20.90 1.01 -12.66
N LYS A 218 -21.06 2.29 -12.33
CA LYS A 218 -20.33 3.37 -13.01
C LYS A 218 -18.82 3.35 -12.76
N ALA A 219 -18.38 3.14 -11.52
CA ALA A 219 -16.96 3.06 -11.18
C ALA A 219 -16.29 1.83 -11.84
N VAL A 220 -16.97 0.68 -11.86
CA VAL A 220 -16.53 -0.53 -12.57
C VAL A 220 -16.39 -0.26 -14.08
N VAL A 221 -17.37 0.39 -14.70
CA VAL A 221 -17.29 0.77 -16.12
C VAL A 221 -16.12 1.72 -16.37
N GLN A 222 -15.84 2.65 -15.46
CA GLN A 222 -14.71 3.57 -15.57
C GLN A 222 -13.37 2.81 -15.52
N ILE A 223 -13.14 1.98 -14.51
CA ILE A 223 -11.91 1.18 -14.38
C ILE A 223 -11.74 0.24 -15.58
N ARG A 224 -12.83 -0.38 -16.07
CA ARG A 224 -12.78 -1.22 -17.28
C ARG A 224 -12.40 -0.42 -18.52
N ARG A 225 -12.89 0.81 -18.67
CA ARG A 225 -12.51 1.70 -19.79
C ARG A 225 -11.03 2.07 -19.73
N GLU A 226 -10.51 2.36 -18.54
CA GLU A 226 -9.08 2.65 -18.34
C GLU A 226 -8.21 1.43 -18.70
N LYS A 227 -8.61 0.23 -18.27
CA LYS A 227 -7.97 -1.04 -18.70
C LYS A 227 -7.98 -1.20 -20.23
N ILE A 228 -9.12 -0.95 -20.88
CA ILE A 228 -9.23 -1.04 -22.35
C ILE A 228 -8.34 -0.01 -23.05
N GLN A 229 -8.29 1.23 -22.52
CA GLN A 229 -7.50 2.30 -23.09
C GLN A 229 -6.00 2.07 -22.97
N LEU A 230 -5.55 1.52 -21.84
CA LEU A 230 -4.14 1.25 -21.55
C LEU A 230 -3.68 -0.12 -22.10
N GLY A 231 -4.61 -1.00 -22.44
CA GLY A 231 -4.33 -2.27 -23.10
C GLY A 231 -3.44 -3.21 -22.27
N PRO A 232 -2.56 -4.01 -22.90
CA PRO A 232 -1.68 -4.95 -22.20
C PRO A 232 -0.68 -4.25 -21.26
N ASP A 233 -0.44 -2.96 -21.46
CA ASP A 233 0.52 -2.19 -20.65
C ASP A 233 -0.10 -1.63 -19.36
N TYR A 234 -1.39 -1.89 -19.08
CA TYR A 234 -2.06 -1.33 -17.90
C TYR A 234 -1.38 -1.72 -16.59
N LEU A 235 -1.08 -3.01 -16.42
CA LEU A 235 -0.39 -3.51 -15.23
C LEU A 235 1.06 -3.01 -15.19
N ILE A 236 1.76 -3.01 -16.32
CA ILE A 236 3.14 -2.52 -16.43
C ILE A 236 3.24 -1.06 -15.98
N ASN A 237 2.37 -0.20 -16.53
CA ASN A 237 2.34 1.22 -16.18
C ASN A 237 1.98 1.44 -14.72
N PHE A 238 1.01 0.70 -14.19
CA PHE A 238 0.62 0.78 -12.79
C PHE A 238 1.81 0.48 -11.85
N VAL A 239 2.52 -0.61 -12.12
CA VAL A 239 3.60 -1.10 -11.25
C VAL A 239 4.85 -0.21 -11.34
N LEU A 240 5.14 0.36 -12.51
CA LEU A 240 6.26 1.30 -12.71
C LEU A 240 6.14 2.59 -11.89
N ASP A 241 4.93 3.00 -11.53
CA ASP A 241 4.71 4.17 -10.68
C ASP A 241 4.83 3.83 -9.18
N LYS A 242 5.14 2.58 -8.82
CA LYS A 242 5.25 2.13 -7.42
C LYS A 242 6.70 2.04 -6.97
N GLU A 243 6.98 2.66 -5.83
CA GLU A 243 8.32 2.67 -5.23
C GLU A 243 8.85 1.25 -4.92
N TYR A 244 7.98 0.35 -4.42
CA TYR A 244 8.39 -1.02 -4.10
C TYR A 244 8.95 -1.75 -5.33
N TRP A 245 8.39 -1.47 -6.51
CA TRP A 245 8.80 -2.11 -7.74
C TRP A 245 10.15 -1.61 -8.22
N ILE A 246 10.40 -0.31 -8.13
CA ILE A 246 11.71 0.27 -8.45
C ILE A 246 12.78 -0.29 -7.50
N LYS A 247 12.46 -0.46 -6.20
CA LYS A 247 13.34 -1.13 -5.23
C LYS A 247 13.61 -2.59 -5.61
N TYR A 248 12.58 -3.33 -6.02
CA TYR A 248 12.73 -4.69 -6.54
C TYR A 248 13.67 -4.75 -7.75
N LEU A 249 13.41 -3.95 -8.79
CA LEU A 249 14.24 -3.91 -10.00
C LEU A 249 15.69 -3.53 -9.67
N SER A 250 15.89 -2.52 -8.83
CA SER A 250 17.21 -2.04 -8.42
C SER A 250 18.01 -3.11 -7.68
N LYS A 251 17.33 -3.95 -6.88
CA LYS A 251 17.99 -5.01 -6.11
C LYS A 251 18.28 -6.25 -6.96
N HIS A 252 17.31 -6.71 -7.75
CA HIS A 252 17.41 -7.99 -8.46
C HIS A 252 18.03 -7.86 -9.87
N TYR A 253 18.01 -6.66 -10.46
CA TYR A 253 18.62 -6.35 -11.76
C TYR A 253 19.74 -5.30 -11.63
N ALA A 254 20.39 -5.24 -10.46
CA ALA A 254 21.43 -4.25 -10.13
C ALA A 254 22.53 -4.16 -11.19
N ASN A 255 22.98 -5.30 -11.71
CA ASN A 255 24.04 -5.33 -12.74
C ASN A 255 23.59 -4.65 -14.04
N PHE A 256 22.40 -4.98 -14.55
CA PHE A 256 21.85 -4.37 -15.77
C PHE A 256 21.66 -2.86 -15.61
N ILE A 257 21.18 -2.42 -14.44
CA ILE A 257 20.97 -1.00 -14.14
C ILE A 257 22.33 -0.29 -14.01
N THR A 258 23.32 -0.91 -13.37
CA THR A 258 24.66 -0.33 -13.21
C THR A 258 25.36 -0.18 -14.56
N GLU A 259 25.35 -1.22 -15.39
CA GLU A 259 25.91 -1.19 -16.75
C GLU A 259 25.24 -0.11 -17.60
N HIS A 260 23.91 0.01 -17.51
CA HIS A 260 23.17 1.06 -18.22
C HIS A 260 23.51 2.46 -17.72
N THR A 261 23.69 2.62 -16.41
CA THR A 261 23.97 3.92 -15.77
C THR A 261 25.41 4.36 -16.00
N GLN A 262 26.35 3.43 -16.17
CA GLN A 262 27.78 3.74 -16.32
C GLN A 262 28.05 4.67 -17.52
N VAL A 263 27.32 4.49 -18.63
CA VAL A 263 27.45 5.38 -19.81
C VAL A 263 27.18 6.84 -19.45
N PHE A 264 26.19 7.09 -18.60
CA PHE A 264 25.85 8.44 -18.14
C PHE A 264 26.84 8.97 -17.11
N VAL A 265 27.44 8.09 -16.30
CA VAL A 265 28.54 8.47 -15.39
C VAL A 265 29.74 8.96 -16.19
N ASP A 266 30.16 8.21 -17.21
CA ASP A 266 31.29 8.58 -18.07
C ASP A 266 31.02 9.93 -18.78
N GLN A 267 29.79 10.13 -19.28
CA GLN A 267 29.37 11.41 -19.90
C GLN A 267 29.33 12.57 -18.90
N MET A 268 28.91 12.34 -17.65
CA MET A 268 28.94 13.37 -16.59
C MET A 268 30.38 13.79 -16.30
N GLU A 269 31.30 12.83 -16.14
CA GLU A 269 32.72 13.10 -15.90
C GLU A 269 33.35 13.92 -17.04
N GLU A 270 32.97 13.64 -18.30
CA GLU A 270 33.42 14.44 -19.44
C GLU A 270 32.93 15.89 -19.43
N ILE A 271 31.67 16.13 -18.99
CA ILE A 271 31.12 17.48 -18.86
C ILE A 271 31.80 18.21 -17.70
N GLU A 272 32.00 17.54 -16.57
CA GLU A 272 32.70 18.09 -15.40
C GLU A 272 34.15 18.46 -15.73
N ALA A 273 34.87 17.63 -16.49
CA ALA A 273 36.24 17.92 -16.96
C ALA A 273 36.33 19.17 -17.88
N LYS A 274 35.20 19.61 -18.44
CA LYS A 274 35.09 20.81 -19.30
C LYS A 274 34.58 22.03 -18.54
N LYS A 275 34.18 21.91 -17.27
CA LYS A 275 33.54 22.98 -16.48
C LYS A 275 34.29 24.31 -16.50
N ASP A 276 35.62 24.29 -16.37
CA ASP A 276 36.45 25.50 -16.37
C ASP A 276 36.74 26.04 -17.79
N LYS A 277 36.38 25.29 -18.84
CA LYS A 277 36.61 25.60 -20.26
C LYS A 277 35.37 26.15 -20.96
N ILE A 278 34.20 26.03 -20.34
CA ILE A 278 32.91 26.52 -20.84
C ILE A 278 32.32 27.52 -19.85
N ASN A 279 31.39 28.35 -20.30
CA ASN A 279 30.68 29.22 -19.37
C ASN A 279 29.67 28.41 -18.53
N GLU A 280 29.29 28.96 -17.38
CA GLU A 280 28.40 28.30 -16.42
C GLU A 280 27.02 27.95 -17.03
N TYR A 281 26.49 28.80 -17.90
CA TYR A 281 25.20 28.58 -18.56
C TYR A 281 25.23 27.35 -19.48
N ASP A 282 26.27 27.21 -20.30
CA ASP A 282 26.45 26.07 -21.20
C ASP A 282 26.72 24.76 -20.42
N TYR A 283 27.44 24.85 -19.30
CA TYR A 283 27.63 23.72 -18.38
C TYR A 283 26.28 23.23 -17.82
N LEU A 284 25.44 24.13 -17.31
CA LEU A 284 24.14 23.78 -16.76
C LEU A 284 23.19 23.22 -17.83
N ILE A 285 23.22 23.73 -19.06
CA ILE A 285 22.43 23.18 -20.17
C ILE A 285 22.83 21.74 -20.45
N GLN A 286 24.14 21.48 -20.59
CA GLN A 286 24.63 20.13 -20.89
C GLN A 286 24.32 19.15 -19.75
N MET A 287 24.50 19.56 -18.50
CA MET A 287 24.19 18.72 -17.35
C MET A 287 22.69 18.42 -17.24
N ASN A 288 21.83 19.42 -17.43
CA ASN A 288 20.37 19.21 -17.41
C ASN A 288 19.89 18.33 -18.56
N ALA A 289 20.46 18.47 -19.75
CA ALA A 289 20.17 17.61 -20.89
C ALA A 289 20.55 16.16 -20.60
N LEU A 290 21.75 15.94 -20.02
CA LEU A 290 22.22 14.61 -19.65
C LEU A 290 21.37 13.96 -18.55
N VAL A 291 20.97 14.72 -17.53
CA VAL A 291 20.06 14.24 -16.48
C VAL A 291 18.69 13.87 -17.06
N ALA A 292 18.15 14.69 -17.97
CA ALA A 292 16.88 14.39 -18.63
C ALA A 292 16.96 13.12 -19.50
N GLU A 293 18.06 12.97 -20.25
CA GLU A 293 18.32 11.78 -21.06
C GLU A 293 18.47 10.52 -20.19
N LYS A 294 19.25 10.60 -19.11
CA LYS A 294 19.40 9.53 -18.12
C LYS A 294 18.05 9.10 -17.57
N ASN A 295 17.25 10.04 -17.05
CA ASN A 295 15.93 9.73 -16.48
C ASN A 295 14.98 9.09 -17.51
N GLN A 296 15.02 9.54 -18.77
CA GLN A 296 14.22 8.95 -19.84
C GLN A 296 14.70 7.53 -20.17
N SER A 297 16.02 7.32 -20.18
CA SER A 297 16.65 6.04 -20.47
C SER A 297 16.39 5.01 -19.37
N GLU A 298 16.55 5.40 -18.10
CA GLU A 298 16.21 4.58 -16.93
C GLU A 298 14.73 4.17 -16.95
N ARG A 299 13.82 5.11 -17.25
CA ARG A 299 12.39 4.78 -17.37
C ARG A 299 12.11 3.74 -18.47
N LYS A 300 12.81 3.83 -19.60
CA LYS A 300 12.72 2.82 -20.68
C LYS A 300 13.26 1.46 -20.22
N LEU A 301 14.39 1.44 -19.52
CA LEU A 301 14.97 0.22 -18.97
C LEU A 301 14.02 -0.45 -17.98
N TYR A 302 13.50 0.31 -17.00
CA TYR A 302 12.53 -0.21 -16.05
C TYR A 302 11.28 -0.75 -16.74
N TYR A 303 10.77 -0.05 -17.76
CA TYR A 303 9.64 -0.56 -18.54
C TYR A 303 9.96 -1.89 -19.22
N GLN A 304 11.14 -2.03 -19.85
CA GLN A 304 11.56 -3.28 -20.49
C GLN A 304 11.70 -4.43 -19.50
N LEU A 305 12.37 -4.19 -18.36
CA LEU A 305 12.51 -5.20 -17.30
C LEU A 305 11.14 -5.60 -16.75
N THR A 306 10.26 -4.63 -16.50
CA THR A 306 8.90 -4.88 -16.01
C THR A 306 8.11 -5.72 -16.99
N LYS A 307 8.18 -5.39 -18.28
CA LYS A 307 7.51 -6.15 -19.33
C LYS A 307 7.97 -7.61 -19.35
N ASN A 308 9.26 -7.87 -19.18
CA ASN A 308 9.78 -9.25 -19.18
C ASN A 308 9.29 -10.11 -18.01
N ILE A 309 8.93 -9.47 -16.88
CA ILE A 309 8.48 -10.18 -15.67
C ILE A 309 6.95 -10.28 -15.62
N VAL A 310 6.26 -9.22 -16.07
CA VAL A 310 4.84 -9.01 -15.80
C VAL A 310 3.97 -9.24 -17.05
N ALA A 311 4.53 -9.29 -18.25
CA ALA A 311 3.77 -9.65 -19.44
C ALA A 311 3.49 -11.16 -19.51
N ASP A 312 2.33 -11.50 -20.09
CA ASP A 312 1.94 -12.87 -20.46
C ASP A 312 2.81 -13.44 -21.59
#